data_AF-Q21DA8-F1
#
_entry.id   AF-Q21DA8-F1
#
_cell.length_a   1.000
_cell.length_b   1.000
_cell.length_c   1.000
_cell.angle_alpha   90.00
_cell.angle_beta   90.00
_cell.angle_gamma   90.00
#
_symmetry.space_group_name_H-M   'P 1'
#
loop_
_entity.id
_entity.type
_entity.pdbx_description
1 polymer ?
#
loop_
_entity_poly.entity_id
_entity_poly.type
_entity_poly.pdbx_seq_one_letter_code
_entity_poly.pdbx_strand_id
1 'polypeptide(L)'
;MLRIILFLVVIAAAAAGAGWLAEQPGNVVLSWRGWQAEMTLAVAALALLSAIVAVALGWTILAGVLRSPGRLRRSRRARREARARRAITQGLLAVGHGDAAIARAHANAAKRHAPQDPLALLLQAQSAQLDGDRDGAKRAFLAMAGRDDTKSLGMRGLFIEAQRAEDPYAALTIAEEALRLSPASSWASQAVLGFRCARGDWSGALEILETNLTSGLIDKKTYRRLRGVLLTARAIECEETDVSLSRDSALEAVKLAPTLVPAAVLASKYLSEAHQIRRAMKTIETAWLAHPHPDLAEAYAHIKPGDSAQVRLQRVEALAAKASGDTEGAVAVARAAIDAGDFNRARGALMPFVDAPTQRVAMLMAEIEHTERKDSRSARAWTLRAVRALRDPVWTADGCVSDRWRPVSPVTGRLDAFQWTTPLAELPTNKAVVLESDLFDETLIESPTEEVTEGVTSEPATPEVSKAEPSKPETSGTPVEVVMESKPAAEAPVVGPTESSPPLFHRPQRSAAAPVIPIVRAPDDPGIDEDEAATGDFDDKANPAASQAGNWRGYRPRRDN
;
A
#
# COMPACT_ATOMS: atom_id res chain seq x y z
N MET A 1 -30.49 -54.34 -19.78
CA MET A 1 -30.35 -55.71 -20.34
C MET A 1 -30.76 -56.76 -19.32
N LEU A 2 -30.03 -56.98 -18.22
CA LEU A 2 -30.33 -58.04 -17.24
C LEU A 2 -31.71 -57.95 -16.58
N ARG A 3 -32.21 -56.73 -16.30
CA ARG A 3 -33.56 -56.51 -15.74
C ARG A 3 -34.69 -56.88 -16.70
N ILE A 4 -34.46 -56.79 -18.02
CA ILE A 4 -35.47 -57.13 -19.05
C ILE A 4 -35.49 -58.64 -19.27
N ILE A 5 -34.33 -59.30 -19.28
CA ILE A 5 -34.21 -60.77 -19.38
C ILE A 5 -34.85 -61.44 -18.17
N LEU A 6 -34.57 -60.96 -16.95
CA LEU A 6 -35.19 -61.48 -15.73
C LEU A 6 -36.72 -61.32 -15.75
N PHE A 7 -37.22 -60.18 -16.24
CA PHE A 7 -38.65 -59.93 -16.36
C PHE A 7 -39.32 -60.87 -17.37
N LEU A 8 -38.68 -61.11 -18.52
CA LEU A 8 -39.14 -62.09 -19.52
C LEU A 8 -39.16 -63.53 -18.98
N VAL A 9 -38.14 -63.94 -18.22
CA VAL A 9 -38.09 -65.26 -17.60
C VAL A 9 -39.20 -65.41 -16.55
N VAL A 10 -39.44 -64.39 -15.73
CA VAL A 10 -40.53 -64.41 -14.73
C VAL A 10 -41.90 -64.44 -15.41
N ILE A 11 -42.10 -63.70 -16.50
CA ILE A 11 -43.35 -63.77 -17.28
C ILE A 11 -43.53 -65.13 -17.93
N ALA A 12 -42.47 -65.71 -18.52
CA ALA A 12 -42.54 -67.03 -19.11
C ALA A 12 -42.86 -68.11 -18.06
N ALA A 13 -42.24 -68.04 -16.88
CA ALA A 13 -42.54 -68.93 -15.76
C ALA A 13 -43.98 -68.74 -15.23
N ALA A 14 -44.46 -67.50 -15.15
CA ALA A 14 -45.83 -67.20 -14.74
C ALA A 14 -46.86 -67.69 -15.77
N ALA A 15 -46.58 -67.53 -17.07
CA ALA A 15 -47.42 -68.02 -18.16
C ALA A 15 -47.46 -69.55 -18.19
N ALA A 16 -46.32 -70.21 -18.01
CA ALA A 16 -46.24 -71.67 -17.92
C ALA A 16 -46.98 -72.20 -16.68
N GLY A 17 -46.82 -71.56 -15.52
CA GLY A 17 -47.55 -71.90 -14.30
C GLY A 17 -49.06 -71.67 -14.41
N ALA A 18 -49.49 -70.60 -15.09
CA ALA A 18 -50.90 -70.33 -15.34
C ALA A 18 -51.54 -71.33 -16.32
N GLY A 19 -50.80 -71.74 -17.37
CA GLY A 19 -51.24 -72.79 -18.30
C GLY A 19 -51.44 -74.13 -17.60
N TRP A 20 -50.47 -74.56 -16.80
CA TRP A 20 -50.55 -75.81 -16.04
C TRP A 20 -51.72 -75.81 -15.01
N LEU A 21 -52.01 -74.66 -14.42
CA LEU A 21 -53.11 -74.52 -13.45
C LEU A 21 -54.50 -74.48 -14.11
N ALA A 22 -54.59 -74.08 -15.39
CA ALA A 22 -55.83 -74.07 -16.15
C ALA A 22 -56.29 -75.47 -16.59
N GLU A 23 -55.36 -76.42 -16.68
CA GLU A 23 -55.61 -77.80 -17.13
C GLU A 23 -56.04 -78.75 -15.99
N GLN A 24 -56.03 -78.30 -14.73
CA GLN A 24 -56.43 -79.08 -13.56
C GLN A 24 -57.91 -78.84 -13.19
N PRO A 25 -58.82 -79.83 -13.32
CA PRO A 25 -60.22 -79.68 -12.97
C PRO A 25 -60.41 -79.80 -11.45
N GLY A 26 -60.47 -78.66 -10.76
CA GLY A 26 -60.76 -78.57 -9.34
C GLY A 26 -61.63 -77.37 -8.99
N ASN A 27 -62.64 -77.57 -8.15
CA ASN A 27 -63.47 -76.51 -7.59
C ASN A 27 -62.94 -76.14 -6.19
N VAL A 28 -62.76 -74.85 -5.95
CA VAL A 28 -62.42 -74.29 -4.64
C VAL A 28 -63.71 -73.78 -4.02
N VAL A 29 -64.12 -74.37 -2.90
CA VAL A 29 -65.30 -73.94 -2.16
C VAL A 29 -64.86 -73.01 -1.03
N LEU A 30 -65.19 -71.73 -1.14
CA LEU A 30 -64.91 -70.75 -0.10
C LEU A 30 -66.16 -70.60 0.78
N SER A 31 -66.11 -71.13 2.01
CA SER A 31 -67.22 -71.03 2.97
C SER A 31 -66.95 -69.97 4.04
N TRP A 32 -67.77 -68.92 4.11
CA TRP A 32 -67.67 -67.90 5.15
C TRP A 32 -69.05 -67.52 5.70
N ARG A 33 -69.27 -67.72 7.01
CA ARG A 33 -70.52 -67.37 7.74
C ARG A 33 -71.83 -67.79 7.04
N GLY A 34 -71.84 -68.98 6.43
CA GLY A 34 -73.00 -69.54 5.74
C GLY A 34 -73.11 -69.20 4.25
N TRP A 35 -72.22 -68.36 3.72
CA TRP A 35 -72.09 -68.11 2.28
C TRP A 35 -71.07 -69.06 1.67
N GLN A 36 -71.47 -69.77 0.62
CA GLN A 36 -70.62 -70.72 -0.12
C GLN A 36 -70.51 -70.22 -1.56
N ALA A 37 -69.29 -69.84 -1.94
CA ALA A 37 -68.97 -69.54 -3.33
C ALA A 37 -68.13 -70.69 -3.89
N GLU A 38 -68.70 -71.43 -4.84
CA GLU A 38 -67.95 -72.40 -5.64
C GLU A 38 -67.31 -71.66 -6.81
N MET A 39 -65.97 -71.63 -6.83
CA MET A 39 -65.21 -71.04 -7.92
C MET A 39 -64.24 -72.07 -8.49
N THR A 40 -64.01 -72.01 -9.81
CA THR A 40 -62.99 -72.86 -10.44
C THR A 40 -61.60 -72.44 -9.94
N LEU A 41 -60.66 -73.39 -9.88
CA LEU A 41 -59.28 -73.14 -9.45
C LEU A 41 -58.63 -71.97 -10.21
N ALA A 42 -58.92 -71.84 -11.51
CA ALA A 42 -58.45 -70.74 -12.35
C ALA A 42 -58.97 -69.37 -11.89
N VAL A 43 -60.26 -69.26 -11.52
CA VAL A 43 -60.85 -68.01 -11.02
C VAL A 43 -60.30 -67.67 -9.64
N ALA A 44 -60.14 -68.66 -8.77
CA ALA A 44 -59.54 -68.46 -7.44
C ALA A 44 -58.07 -67.98 -7.54
N ALA A 45 -57.28 -68.57 -8.43
CA ALA A 45 -55.90 -68.19 -8.67
C ALA A 45 -55.78 -66.77 -9.25
N LEU A 46 -56.65 -66.41 -10.20
CA LEU A 46 -56.70 -65.06 -10.76
C LEU A 46 -57.11 -64.04 -9.69
N ALA A 47 -58.10 -64.35 -8.85
CA ALA A 47 -58.52 -63.50 -7.75
C ALA A 47 -57.38 -63.29 -6.74
N LEU A 48 -56.66 -64.35 -6.36
CA LEU A 48 -55.50 -64.28 -5.48
C LEU A 48 -54.38 -63.42 -6.10
N LEU A 49 -54.05 -63.65 -7.37
CA LEU A 49 -53.04 -62.86 -8.09
C LEU A 49 -53.43 -61.39 -8.14
N SER A 50 -54.70 -61.08 -8.44
CA SER A 50 -55.22 -59.72 -8.46
C SER A 50 -55.13 -59.04 -7.09
N ALA A 51 -55.41 -59.78 -6.01
CA ALA A 51 -55.26 -59.28 -4.64
C ALA A 51 -53.80 -59.01 -4.29
N ILE A 52 -52.87 -59.90 -4.65
CA ILE A 52 -51.43 -59.69 -4.46
C ILE A 52 -50.96 -58.44 -5.22
N VAL A 53 -51.38 -58.28 -6.48
CA VAL A 53 -51.06 -57.09 -7.28
C VAL A 53 -51.65 -55.83 -6.65
N ALA A 54 -52.90 -55.87 -6.17
CA ALA A 54 -53.54 -54.74 -5.51
C ALA A 54 -52.82 -54.35 -4.21
N VAL A 55 -52.40 -55.33 -3.40
CA VAL A 55 -51.62 -55.09 -2.17
C VAL A 55 -50.23 -54.55 -2.50
N ALA A 56 -49.54 -55.09 -3.51
CA ALA A 56 -48.26 -54.58 -3.96
C ALA A 56 -48.37 -53.14 -4.50
N LEU A 57 -49.43 -52.84 -5.27
CA LEU A 57 -49.71 -51.50 -5.76
C LEU A 57 -50.03 -50.54 -4.61
N GLY A 58 -50.86 -50.95 -3.65
CA GLY A 58 -51.15 -50.19 -2.44
C GLY A 58 -49.88 -49.90 -1.62
N TRP A 59 -49.03 -50.90 -1.42
CA TRP A 59 -47.77 -50.75 -0.70
C TRP A 59 -46.77 -49.83 -1.42
N THR A 60 -46.66 -49.93 -2.76
CA THR A 60 -45.78 -49.04 -3.54
C THR A 60 -46.26 -47.59 -3.52
N ILE A 61 -47.58 -47.35 -3.59
CA ILE A 61 -48.17 -46.01 -3.43
C ILE A 61 -47.89 -45.49 -2.03
N LEU A 62 -48.15 -46.27 -0.98
CA LEU A 62 -47.92 -45.86 0.41
C LEU A 62 -46.44 -45.58 0.70
N ALA A 63 -45.53 -46.46 0.27
CA ALA A 63 -44.09 -46.25 0.37
C ALA A 63 -43.62 -45.06 -0.47
N GLY A 64 -44.25 -44.81 -1.62
CA GLY A 64 -44.04 -43.65 -2.48
C GLY A 64 -44.39 -42.34 -1.77
N VAL A 65 -45.56 -42.27 -1.15
CA VAL A 65 -46.05 -41.11 -0.38
C VAL A 65 -45.16 -40.86 0.83
N LEU A 66 -44.83 -41.90 1.61
CA LEU A 66 -43.96 -41.77 2.79
C LEU A 66 -42.50 -41.39 2.45
N ARG A 67 -41.97 -41.82 1.29
CA ARG A 67 -40.62 -41.44 0.81
C ARG A 67 -40.58 -40.15 -0.03
N SER A 68 -41.72 -39.67 -0.51
CA SER A 68 -41.85 -38.43 -1.30
C SER A 68 -41.40 -37.15 -0.57
N PRO A 69 -41.66 -36.93 0.74
CA PRO A 69 -41.27 -35.68 1.39
C PRO A 69 -39.74 -35.49 1.39
N GLY A 70 -38.97 -36.57 1.51
CA GLY A 70 -37.52 -36.54 1.44
C GLY A 70 -36.99 -36.09 0.06
N ARG A 71 -37.59 -36.57 -1.04
CA ARG A 71 -37.21 -36.20 -2.41
C ARG A 71 -37.61 -34.76 -2.74
N LEU A 72 -38.80 -34.34 -2.32
CA LEU A 72 -39.28 -32.98 -2.55
C LEU A 72 -38.45 -31.96 -1.76
N ARG A 73 -38.08 -32.27 -0.51
CA ARG A 73 -37.19 -31.43 0.32
C ARG A 73 -35.82 -31.25 -0.32
N ARG A 74 -35.22 -32.33 -0.86
CA ARG A 74 -33.94 -32.27 -1.58
C ARG A 74 -34.04 -31.44 -2.85
N SER A 75 -35.08 -31.63 -3.67
CA SER A 75 -35.28 -30.84 -4.89
C SER A 75 -35.50 -29.35 -4.60
N ARG A 76 -36.30 -29.01 -3.58
CA ARG A 76 -36.49 -27.62 -3.13
C ARG A 76 -35.19 -27.00 -2.64
N ARG A 77 -34.40 -27.74 -1.85
CA ARG A 77 -33.07 -27.29 -1.40
C ARG A 77 -32.12 -27.07 -2.57
N ALA A 78 -32.04 -28.01 -3.51
CA ALA A 78 -31.21 -27.88 -4.71
C ALA A 78 -31.61 -26.67 -5.58
N ARG A 79 -32.92 -26.42 -5.74
CA ARG A 79 -33.41 -25.22 -6.45
C ARG A 79 -33.06 -23.93 -5.70
N ARG A 80 -33.16 -23.92 -4.37
CA ARG A 80 -32.78 -22.76 -3.54
C ARG A 80 -31.28 -22.48 -3.64
N GLU A 81 -30.45 -23.51 -3.56
CA GLU A 81 -28.99 -23.41 -3.72
C GLU A 81 -28.59 -22.98 -5.13
N ALA A 82 -29.30 -23.44 -6.17
CA ALA A 82 -29.05 -23.00 -7.55
C ALA A 82 -29.43 -21.52 -7.75
N ARG A 83 -30.53 -21.06 -7.15
CA ARG A 83 -30.92 -19.63 -7.16
C ARG A 83 -29.94 -18.76 -6.38
N ALA A 84 -29.48 -19.23 -5.21
CA ALA A 84 -28.45 -18.54 -4.43
C ALA A 84 -27.16 -18.39 -5.23
N ARG A 85 -26.64 -19.48 -5.80
CA ARG A 85 -25.44 -19.45 -6.63
C ARG A 85 -25.56 -18.49 -7.81
N ARG A 86 -26.68 -18.52 -8.54
CA ARG A 86 -26.94 -17.57 -9.63
C ARG A 86 -26.98 -16.12 -9.16
N ALA A 87 -27.64 -15.84 -8.04
CA ALA A 87 -27.67 -14.50 -7.47
C ALA A 87 -26.27 -14.03 -7.04
N ILE A 88 -25.47 -14.91 -6.42
CA ILE A 88 -24.10 -14.61 -6.03
C ILE A 88 -23.22 -14.31 -7.25
N THR A 89 -23.28 -15.16 -8.29
CA THR A 89 -22.47 -14.96 -9.50
C THR A 89 -22.84 -13.67 -10.23
N GLN A 90 -24.13 -13.40 -10.41
CA GLN A 90 -24.59 -12.18 -11.09
C GLN A 90 -24.30 -10.92 -10.25
N GLY A 91 -24.45 -11.01 -8.93
CA GLY A 91 -24.11 -9.91 -8.04
C GLY A 91 -22.60 -9.62 -8.02
N LEU A 92 -21.74 -10.64 -8.05
CA LEU A 92 -20.30 -10.44 -8.10
C LEU A 92 -19.83 -9.85 -9.44
N LEU A 93 -20.47 -10.26 -10.56
CA LEU A 93 -20.25 -9.61 -11.85
C LEU A 93 -20.67 -8.14 -11.82
N ALA A 94 -21.82 -7.82 -11.19
CA ALA A 94 -22.28 -6.46 -11.01
C ALA A 94 -21.33 -5.60 -10.16
N VAL A 95 -20.77 -6.18 -9.10
CA VAL A 95 -19.70 -5.54 -8.32
C VAL A 95 -18.48 -5.28 -9.21
N GLY A 96 -18.10 -6.24 -10.06
CA GLY A 96 -16.93 -6.13 -10.92
C GLY A 96 -17.03 -5.04 -12.00
N HIS A 97 -18.22 -4.77 -12.51
CA HIS A 97 -18.46 -3.68 -13.46
C HIS A 97 -19.00 -2.39 -12.81
N GLY A 98 -19.02 -2.32 -11.47
CA GLY A 98 -19.36 -1.11 -10.73
C GLY A 98 -20.84 -0.74 -10.65
N ASP A 99 -21.77 -1.63 -11.02
CA ASP A 99 -23.21 -1.35 -10.90
C ASP A 99 -23.72 -1.67 -9.48
N ALA A 100 -23.73 -0.63 -8.63
CA ALA A 100 -24.15 -0.73 -7.24
C ALA A 100 -25.62 -1.18 -7.08
N ALA A 101 -26.52 -0.74 -7.96
CA ALA A 101 -27.95 -1.03 -7.85
C ALA A 101 -28.25 -2.51 -8.15
N ILE A 102 -27.71 -3.03 -9.25
CA ILE A 102 -27.85 -4.45 -9.62
C ILE A 102 -27.13 -5.33 -8.60
N ALA A 103 -25.93 -4.94 -8.15
CA ALA A 103 -25.20 -5.66 -7.11
C ALA A 103 -26.01 -5.78 -5.81
N ARG A 104 -26.64 -4.69 -5.35
CA ARG A 104 -27.48 -4.68 -4.14
C ARG A 104 -28.74 -5.55 -4.30
N ALA A 105 -29.39 -5.52 -5.46
CA ALA A 105 -30.55 -6.37 -5.75
C ALA A 105 -30.19 -7.86 -5.67
N HIS A 106 -29.07 -8.25 -6.31
CA HIS A 106 -28.57 -9.62 -6.27
C HIS A 106 -28.03 -10.05 -4.90
N ALA A 107 -27.40 -9.14 -4.14
CA ALA A 107 -26.97 -9.38 -2.76
C ALA A 107 -28.17 -9.69 -1.85
N ASN A 108 -29.25 -8.90 -1.98
CA ASN A 108 -30.50 -9.15 -1.23
C ASN A 108 -31.16 -10.47 -1.63
N ALA A 109 -31.15 -10.84 -2.92
CA ALA A 109 -31.64 -12.13 -3.39
C ALA A 109 -30.79 -13.29 -2.85
N ALA A 110 -29.46 -13.15 -2.84
CA ALA A 110 -28.52 -14.11 -2.27
C ALA A 110 -28.78 -14.30 -0.77
N LYS A 111 -28.94 -13.21 0.00
CA LYS A 111 -29.26 -13.24 1.43
C LYS A 111 -30.56 -14.00 1.73
N ARG A 112 -31.60 -13.84 0.91
CA ARG A 112 -32.88 -14.58 1.07
C ARG A 112 -32.70 -16.08 0.81
N HIS A 113 -31.92 -16.44 -0.20
CA HIS A 113 -31.76 -17.83 -0.61
C HIS A 113 -30.68 -18.59 0.17
N ALA A 114 -29.62 -17.94 0.61
CA ALA A 114 -28.51 -18.53 1.34
C ALA A 114 -27.92 -17.53 2.36
N PRO A 115 -28.62 -17.24 3.47
CA PRO A 115 -28.17 -16.25 4.46
C PRO A 115 -26.90 -16.65 5.22
N GLN A 116 -26.58 -17.95 5.26
CA GLN A 116 -25.43 -18.50 5.98
C GLN A 116 -24.24 -18.83 5.06
N ASP A 117 -24.33 -18.49 3.77
CA ASP A 117 -23.27 -18.74 2.81
C ASP A 117 -22.20 -17.63 2.91
N PRO A 118 -20.93 -17.97 3.15
CA PRO A 118 -19.80 -17.03 3.15
C PRO A 118 -19.79 -16.05 1.98
N LEU A 119 -20.07 -16.55 0.77
CA LEU A 119 -20.02 -15.73 -0.45
C LEU A 119 -21.20 -14.76 -0.52
N ALA A 120 -22.35 -15.12 0.05
CA ALA A 120 -23.48 -14.21 0.15
C ALA A 120 -23.20 -13.06 1.12
N LEU A 121 -22.51 -13.34 2.25
CA LEU A 121 -22.09 -12.30 3.20
C LEU A 121 -21.04 -11.36 2.59
N LEU A 122 -20.06 -11.92 1.87
CA LEU A 122 -19.06 -11.12 1.16
C LEU A 122 -19.70 -10.22 0.09
N LEU A 123 -20.62 -10.76 -0.72
CA LEU A 123 -21.36 -9.98 -1.70
C LEU A 123 -22.21 -8.88 -1.04
N GLN A 124 -22.81 -9.16 0.12
CA GLN A 124 -23.53 -8.13 0.89
C GLN A 124 -22.58 -7.02 1.36
N ALA A 125 -21.38 -7.36 1.83
CA ALA A 125 -20.40 -6.38 2.25
C ALA A 125 -19.91 -5.52 1.06
N GLN A 126 -19.54 -6.15 -0.06
CA GLN A 126 -19.05 -5.46 -1.26
C GLN A 126 -20.12 -4.56 -1.90
N SER A 127 -21.36 -5.04 -2.02
CA SER A 127 -22.46 -4.22 -2.54
C SER A 127 -22.75 -3.02 -1.64
N ALA A 128 -22.70 -3.18 -0.31
CA ALA A 128 -22.83 -2.06 0.62
C ALA A 128 -21.66 -1.06 0.50
N GLN A 129 -20.43 -1.54 0.27
CA GLN A 129 -19.28 -0.67 0.02
C GLN A 129 -19.41 0.14 -1.28
N LEU A 130 -19.89 -0.48 -2.36
CA LEU A 130 -20.14 0.21 -3.63
C LEU A 130 -21.26 1.25 -3.52
N ASP A 131 -22.29 0.96 -2.74
CA ASP A 131 -23.43 1.85 -2.50
C ASP A 131 -23.12 2.96 -1.48
N GLY A 132 -21.94 2.94 -0.85
CA GLY A 132 -21.54 3.88 0.21
C GLY A 132 -22.22 3.64 1.56
N ASP A 133 -22.96 2.54 1.74
CA ASP A 133 -23.62 2.13 2.99
C ASP A 133 -22.61 1.53 3.98
N ARG A 134 -21.91 2.41 4.72
CA ARG A 134 -20.90 2.03 5.73
C ARG A 134 -21.47 1.13 6.83
N ASP A 135 -22.69 1.41 7.30
CA ASP A 135 -23.34 0.61 8.35
C ASP A 135 -23.77 -0.77 7.84
N GLY A 136 -24.21 -0.85 6.59
CA GLY A 136 -24.45 -2.10 5.87
C GLY A 136 -23.19 -2.95 5.75
N ALA A 137 -22.07 -2.35 5.34
CA ALA A 137 -20.79 -3.01 5.19
C ALA A 137 -20.26 -3.51 6.55
N LYS A 138 -20.28 -2.67 7.58
CA LYS A 138 -19.86 -3.03 8.94
C LYS A 138 -20.66 -4.20 9.50
N ARG A 139 -21.99 -4.21 9.34
CA ARG A 139 -22.84 -5.34 9.77
C ARG A 139 -22.51 -6.64 9.03
N ALA A 140 -22.25 -6.56 7.72
CA ALA A 140 -21.89 -7.74 6.94
C ALA A 140 -20.52 -8.30 7.36
N PHE A 141 -19.52 -7.45 7.58
CA PHE A 141 -18.21 -7.89 8.05
C PHE A 141 -18.22 -8.38 9.50
N LEU A 142 -19.04 -7.81 10.39
CA LEU A 142 -19.24 -8.34 11.74
C LEU A 142 -19.87 -9.75 11.69
N ALA A 143 -20.86 -9.97 10.83
CA ALA A 143 -21.45 -11.29 10.63
C ALA A 143 -20.42 -12.31 10.08
N MET A 144 -19.48 -11.86 9.25
CA MET A 144 -18.36 -12.68 8.77
C MET A 144 -17.32 -12.96 9.86
N ALA A 145 -17.00 -11.97 10.70
CA ALA A 145 -16.06 -12.09 11.80
C ALA A 145 -16.55 -13.07 12.90
N GLY A 146 -17.86 -13.23 13.04
CA GLY A 146 -18.49 -14.19 13.95
C GLY A 146 -18.40 -15.65 13.52
N ARG A 147 -17.85 -15.97 12.34
CA ARG A 147 -17.76 -17.34 11.81
C ARG A 147 -16.33 -17.73 11.54
N ASP A 148 -15.95 -18.97 11.86
CA ASP A 148 -14.56 -19.44 11.71
C ASP A 148 -14.08 -19.47 10.25
N ASP A 149 -14.96 -19.77 9.30
CA ASP A 149 -14.65 -19.86 7.86
C ASP A 149 -14.39 -18.49 7.20
N THR A 150 -15.03 -17.42 7.70
CA THR A 150 -14.90 -16.06 7.16
C THR A 150 -14.22 -15.08 8.11
N LYS A 151 -13.74 -15.55 9.27
CA LYS A 151 -13.26 -14.69 10.37
C LYS A 151 -12.17 -13.73 9.92
N SER A 152 -11.13 -14.27 9.29
CA SER A 152 -9.97 -13.50 8.84
C SER A 152 -10.34 -12.41 7.83
N LEU A 153 -11.23 -12.73 6.89
CA LEU A 153 -11.72 -11.79 5.88
C LEU A 153 -12.66 -10.74 6.49
N GLY A 154 -13.53 -11.13 7.42
CA GLY A 154 -14.39 -10.23 8.17
C GLY A 154 -13.59 -9.21 8.97
N MET A 155 -12.57 -9.65 9.71
CA MET A 155 -11.68 -8.76 10.48
C MET A 155 -10.92 -7.78 9.57
N ARG A 156 -10.42 -8.23 8.42
CA ARG A 156 -9.77 -7.35 7.44
C ARG A 156 -10.74 -6.30 6.88
N GLY A 157 -11.98 -6.69 6.60
CA GLY A 157 -13.02 -5.77 6.14
C GLY A 157 -13.34 -4.71 7.20
N LEU A 158 -13.50 -5.11 8.47
CA LEU A 158 -13.73 -4.19 9.59
C LEU A 158 -12.55 -3.23 9.79
N PHE A 159 -11.31 -3.72 9.66
CA PHE A 159 -10.11 -2.90 9.74
C PHE A 159 -10.10 -1.79 8.67
N ILE A 160 -10.39 -2.14 7.41
CA ILE A 160 -10.44 -1.18 6.31
C ILE A 160 -11.57 -0.17 6.52
N GLU A 161 -12.75 -0.61 7.00
CA GLU A 161 -13.84 0.31 7.34
C GLU A 161 -13.48 1.25 8.49
N ALA A 162 -12.73 0.79 9.50
CA ALA A 162 -12.23 1.64 10.58
C ALA A 162 -11.21 2.67 10.07
N GLN A 163 -10.30 2.28 9.17
CA GLN A 163 -9.39 3.22 8.51
C GLN A 163 -10.13 4.27 7.68
N ARG A 164 -11.18 3.87 6.94
CA ARG A 164 -12.03 4.78 6.17
C ARG A 164 -12.87 5.72 7.05
N ALA A 165 -13.16 5.31 8.28
CA ALA A 165 -13.81 6.13 9.29
C ALA A 165 -12.84 7.04 10.04
N GLU A 166 -11.53 6.99 9.72
CA GLU A 166 -10.48 7.74 10.41
C GLU A 166 -10.43 7.45 11.92
N ASP A 167 -10.78 6.23 12.33
CA ASP A 167 -10.73 5.75 13.71
C ASP A 167 -9.49 4.84 13.91
N PRO A 168 -8.33 5.39 14.29
CA PRO A 168 -7.10 4.61 14.48
C PRO A 168 -7.20 3.66 15.68
N TYR A 169 -8.03 3.99 16.68
CA TYR A 169 -8.18 3.15 17.88
C TYR A 169 -8.96 1.88 17.55
N ALA A 170 -10.09 2.00 16.83
CA ALA A 170 -10.82 0.84 16.34
C ALA A 170 -9.98 0.01 15.35
N ALA A 171 -9.23 0.66 14.46
CA ALA A 171 -8.35 -0.05 13.53
C ALA A 171 -7.28 -0.87 14.28
N LEU A 172 -6.65 -0.29 15.31
CA LEU A 172 -5.66 -0.99 16.12
C LEU A 172 -6.27 -2.18 16.88
N THR A 173 -7.41 -2.00 17.54
CA THR A 173 -8.04 -3.09 18.32
C THR A 173 -8.43 -4.27 17.42
N ILE A 174 -9.00 -3.99 16.24
CA ILE A 174 -9.34 -5.03 15.25
C ILE A 174 -8.08 -5.76 14.76
N ALA A 175 -6.99 -5.03 14.48
CA ALA A 175 -5.74 -5.63 14.01
C ALA A 175 -5.07 -6.49 15.10
N GLU A 176 -5.05 -6.04 16.36
CA GLU A 176 -4.54 -6.81 17.49
C GLU A 176 -5.36 -8.08 17.74
N GLU A 177 -6.69 -7.98 17.70
CA GLU A 177 -7.58 -9.14 17.81
C GLU A 177 -7.36 -10.13 16.67
N ALA A 178 -7.20 -9.64 15.44
CA ALA A 178 -6.90 -10.49 14.28
C ALA A 178 -5.57 -11.23 14.45
N LEU A 179 -4.53 -10.57 14.99
CA LEU A 179 -3.23 -11.18 15.24
C LEU A 179 -3.27 -12.21 16.38
N ARG A 180 -4.07 -11.98 17.44
CA ARG A 180 -4.30 -12.96 18.52
C ARG A 180 -4.98 -14.23 18.01
N LEU A 181 -5.90 -14.08 17.06
CA LEU A 181 -6.63 -15.21 16.48
C LEU A 181 -5.82 -15.96 15.42
N SER A 182 -5.06 -15.24 14.60
CA SER A 182 -4.24 -15.80 13.54
C SER A 182 -2.87 -15.10 13.50
N PRO A 183 -1.88 -15.65 14.23
CA PRO A 183 -0.53 -15.08 14.26
C PRO A 183 0.17 -15.07 12.89
N ALA A 184 -0.25 -15.95 11.97
CA ALA A 184 0.25 -16.02 10.60
C ALA A 184 -0.44 -15.04 9.63
N SER A 185 -1.17 -14.04 10.13
CA SER A 185 -1.83 -13.05 9.29
C SER A 185 -0.90 -11.90 8.91
N SER A 186 -0.45 -11.87 7.65
CA SER A 186 0.48 -10.85 7.15
C SER A 186 -0.05 -9.43 7.28
N TRP A 187 -1.31 -9.19 6.89
CA TRP A 187 -1.91 -7.85 6.94
C TRP A 187 -2.09 -7.36 8.37
N ALA A 188 -2.50 -8.22 9.30
CA ALA A 188 -2.72 -7.84 10.70
C ALA A 188 -1.38 -7.54 11.38
N SER A 189 -0.36 -8.37 11.13
CA SER A 189 0.99 -8.13 11.63
C SER A 189 1.58 -6.82 11.11
N GLN A 190 1.46 -6.55 9.80
CA GLN A 190 1.92 -5.29 9.21
C GLN A 190 1.18 -4.07 9.78
N ALA A 191 -0.14 -4.17 9.97
CA ALA A 191 -0.93 -3.09 10.55
C ALA A 191 -0.51 -2.78 12.00
N VAL A 192 -0.47 -3.79 12.88
CA VAL A 192 -0.06 -3.59 14.29
C VAL A 192 1.38 -3.10 14.38
N LEU A 193 2.28 -3.64 13.57
CA LEU A 193 3.67 -3.20 13.51
C LEU A 193 3.76 -1.72 13.11
N GLY A 194 3.01 -1.29 12.10
CA GLY A 194 2.95 0.11 11.69
C GLY A 194 2.47 1.03 12.81
N PHE A 195 1.41 0.64 13.53
CA PHE A 195 0.90 1.39 14.68
C PHE A 195 1.89 1.45 15.85
N ARG A 196 2.59 0.36 16.16
CA ARG A 196 3.61 0.34 17.22
C ARG A 196 4.78 1.25 16.88
N CYS A 197 5.26 1.20 15.64
CA CYS A 197 6.32 2.09 15.17
C CYS A 197 5.88 3.57 15.17
N ALA A 198 4.63 3.86 14.81
CA ALA A 198 4.09 5.22 14.87
C ALA A 198 4.00 5.76 16.30
N ARG A 199 3.88 4.88 17.30
CA ARG A 199 3.86 5.23 18.74
C ARG A 199 5.24 5.22 19.40
N GLY A 200 6.31 4.87 18.68
CA GLY A 200 7.65 4.68 19.24
C GLY A 200 7.81 3.41 20.11
N ASP A 201 6.88 2.45 20.05
CA ASP A 201 7.02 1.17 20.76
C ASP A 201 7.88 0.19 19.95
N TRP A 202 9.19 0.43 19.96
CA TRP A 202 10.17 -0.38 19.23
C TRP A 202 10.34 -1.78 19.80
N SER A 203 10.21 -1.95 21.12
CA SER A 203 10.22 -3.25 21.79
C SER A 203 9.11 -4.15 21.26
N GLY A 204 7.87 -3.66 21.27
CA GLY A 204 6.74 -4.41 20.76
C GLY A 204 6.83 -4.65 19.25
N ALA A 205 7.42 -3.74 18.48
CA ALA A 205 7.65 -3.95 17.05
C ALA A 205 8.64 -5.10 16.79
N LEU A 206 9.71 -5.22 17.59
CA LEU A 206 10.69 -6.30 17.49
C LEU A 206 10.08 -7.67 17.82
N GLU A 207 9.21 -7.76 18.84
CA GLU A 207 8.51 -9.01 19.19
C GLU A 207 7.59 -9.50 18.06
N ILE A 208 6.87 -8.57 17.41
CA ILE A 208 6.04 -8.91 16.23
C ILE A 208 6.92 -9.40 15.09
N LEU A 209 8.06 -8.76 14.86
CA LEU A 209 8.99 -9.17 13.82
C LEU A 209 9.56 -10.58 14.07
N GLU A 210 9.84 -10.93 15.33
CA GLU A 210 10.23 -12.29 15.72
C GLU A 210 9.12 -13.31 15.49
N THR A 211 7.87 -12.94 15.83
CA THR A 211 6.69 -13.77 15.56
C THR A 211 6.47 -13.98 14.06
N ASN A 212 6.76 -12.98 13.23
CA ASN A 212 6.70 -13.10 11.77
C ASN A 212 7.74 -14.07 11.21
N LEU A 213 8.93 -14.10 11.81
CA LEU A 213 9.97 -15.05 11.41
C LEU A 213 9.59 -16.48 11.80
N THR A 214 9.09 -16.68 13.03
CA THR A 214 8.70 -18.03 13.52
C THR A 214 7.48 -18.59 12.80
N SER A 215 6.53 -17.73 12.39
CA SER A 215 5.37 -18.10 11.57
C SER A 215 5.70 -18.27 10.08
N GLY A 216 6.92 -17.97 9.65
CA GLY A 216 7.35 -18.11 8.25
C GLY A 216 6.80 -17.03 7.31
N LEU A 217 6.29 -15.92 7.84
CA LEU A 217 5.81 -14.77 7.06
C LEU A 217 6.94 -14.01 6.37
N ILE A 218 8.13 -14.02 6.95
CA ILE A 218 9.33 -13.35 6.45
C ILE A 218 10.52 -14.31 6.44
N ASP A 219 11.42 -14.11 5.47
CA ASP A 219 12.67 -14.85 5.39
C ASP A 219 13.75 -14.25 6.29
N LYS A 220 14.81 -15.03 6.55
CA LYS A 220 15.91 -14.63 7.43
C LYS A 220 16.70 -13.40 6.93
N LYS A 221 16.71 -13.12 5.62
CA LYS A 221 17.40 -11.94 5.07
C LYS A 221 16.56 -10.69 5.33
N THR A 222 15.27 -10.73 5.01
CA THR A 222 14.35 -9.61 5.29
C THR A 222 14.23 -9.35 6.79
N TYR A 223 14.16 -10.38 7.63
CA TYR A 223 14.18 -10.23 9.08
C TYR A 223 15.40 -9.45 9.57
N ARG A 224 16.62 -9.80 9.12
CA ARG A 224 17.84 -9.09 9.54
C ARG A 224 17.82 -7.61 9.14
N ARG A 225 17.35 -7.31 7.92
CA ARG A 225 17.22 -5.94 7.44
C ARG A 225 16.20 -5.14 8.25
N LEU A 226 14.98 -5.66 8.41
CA LEU A 226 13.91 -5.00 9.17
C LEU A 226 14.25 -4.84 10.66
N ARG A 227 14.90 -5.83 11.28
CA ARG A 227 15.40 -5.73 12.66
C ARG A 227 16.44 -4.63 12.77
N GLY A 228 17.37 -4.54 11.81
CA GLY A 228 18.34 -3.43 11.75
C GLY A 228 17.67 -2.06 11.65
N VAL A 229 16.62 -1.92 10.84
CA VAL A 229 15.83 -0.69 10.71
C VAL A 229 15.13 -0.31 12.02
N LEU A 230 14.44 -1.26 12.67
CA LEU A 230 13.77 -1.02 13.96
C LEU A 230 14.76 -0.66 15.08
N LEU A 231 15.91 -1.33 15.13
CA LEU A 231 16.96 -1.02 16.10
C LEU A 231 17.58 0.36 15.87
N THR A 232 17.72 0.77 14.61
CA THR A 232 18.22 2.10 14.25
C THR A 232 17.21 3.17 14.65
N ALA A 233 15.93 2.95 14.42
CA ALA A 233 14.86 3.83 14.87
C ALA A 233 14.88 4.01 16.40
N ARG A 234 14.94 2.88 17.13
CA ARG A 234 15.07 2.88 18.59
C ARG A 234 16.32 3.65 19.06
N ALA A 235 17.44 3.48 18.36
CA ALA A 235 18.66 4.18 18.72
C ALA A 235 18.54 5.71 18.53
N ILE A 236 17.93 6.16 17.44
CA ILE A 236 17.72 7.59 17.18
C ILE A 236 16.79 8.20 18.24
N GLU A 237 15.68 7.55 18.58
CA GLU A 237 14.76 8.10 19.60
C GLU A 237 15.32 8.03 21.02
N CYS A 238 16.11 7.01 21.35
CA CYS A 238 16.72 6.88 22.67
C CYS A 238 18.03 7.67 22.83
N GLU A 239 18.51 8.38 21.80
CA GLU A 239 19.80 9.07 21.84
C GLU A 239 19.91 10.08 23.01
N GLU A 240 18.82 10.80 23.31
CA GLU A 240 18.79 11.79 24.40
C GLU A 240 18.30 11.21 25.74
N THR A 241 17.47 10.16 25.71
CA THR A 241 16.80 9.61 26.89
C THR A 241 17.60 8.48 27.56
N ASP A 242 18.15 7.55 26.77
CA ASP A 242 18.97 6.43 27.23
C ASP A 242 20.09 6.12 26.23
N VAL A 243 21.24 6.78 26.45
CA VAL A 243 22.45 6.62 25.64
C VAL A 243 22.94 5.17 25.61
N SER A 244 22.76 4.41 26.70
CA SER A 244 23.26 3.04 26.78
C SER A 244 22.47 2.10 25.87
N LEU A 245 21.14 2.18 25.93
CA LEU A 245 20.24 1.44 25.07
C LEU A 245 20.40 1.87 23.61
N SER A 246 20.55 3.17 23.36
CA SER A 246 20.77 3.68 22.01
C SER A 246 22.06 3.13 21.40
N ARG A 247 23.17 3.20 22.13
CA ARG A 247 24.46 2.65 21.69
C ARG A 247 24.36 1.17 21.36
N ASP A 248 23.81 0.37 22.26
CA ASP A 248 23.75 -1.08 22.08
C ASP A 248 22.85 -1.44 20.88
N SER A 249 21.75 -0.69 20.68
CA SER A 249 20.85 -0.82 19.53
C SER A 249 21.53 -0.46 18.21
N ALA A 250 22.28 0.65 18.15
CA ALA A 250 23.01 1.07 16.95
C ALA A 250 24.11 0.06 16.57
N LEU A 251 24.86 -0.44 17.55
CA LEU A 251 25.91 -1.44 17.33
C LEU A 251 25.35 -2.78 16.88
N GLU A 252 24.18 -3.19 17.37
CA GLU A 252 23.48 -4.38 16.88
C GLU A 252 22.94 -4.16 15.47
N ALA A 253 22.34 -2.99 15.19
CA ALA A 253 21.79 -2.64 13.90
C ALA A 253 22.83 -2.75 12.78
N VAL A 254 24.04 -2.20 12.97
CA VAL A 254 25.12 -2.26 11.97
C VAL A 254 25.62 -3.70 11.72
N LYS A 255 25.58 -4.58 12.72
CA LYS A 255 25.92 -6.01 12.51
C LYS A 255 24.88 -6.71 11.62
N LEU A 256 23.61 -6.35 11.77
CA LEU A 256 22.50 -6.97 11.04
C LEU A 256 22.33 -6.36 9.63
N ALA A 257 22.48 -5.04 9.51
CA ALA A 257 22.28 -4.25 8.30
C ALA A 257 23.44 -3.24 8.12
N PRO A 258 24.64 -3.69 7.71
CA PRO A 258 25.81 -2.83 7.56
C PRO A 258 25.68 -1.79 6.44
N THR A 259 24.74 -1.98 5.51
CA THR A 259 24.47 -1.07 4.40
C THR A 259 23.43 0.01 4.74
N LEU A 260 22.88 0.02 5.95
CA LEU A 260 21.93 1.03 6.39
C LEU A 260 22.68 2.29 6.83
N VAL A 261 22.62 3.34 6.02
CA VAL A 261 23.30 4.63 6.23
C VAL A 261 23.12 5.19 7.66
N PRO A 262 21.90 5.44 8.15
CA PRO A 262 21.71 6.04 9.48
C PRO A 262 22.25 5.17 10.62
N ALA A 263 22.18 3.84 10.48
CA ALA A 263 22.76 2.92 11.46
C ALA A 263 24.28 3.04 11.50
N ALA A 264 24.92 3.09 10.33
CA ALA A 264 26.37 3.23 10.20
C ALA A 264 26.86 4.57 10.78
N VAL A 265 26.15 5.67 10.50
CA VAL A 265 26.45 7.01 11.05
C VAL A 265 26.37 7.00 12.58
N LEU A 266 25.24 6.57 13.15
CA LEU A 266 25.04 6.59 14.60
C LEU A 266 25.99 5.64 15.34
N ALA A 267 26.21 4.44 14.82
CA ALA A 267 27.19 3.51 15.39
C ALA A 267 28.62 4.05 15.29
N SER A 268 28.97 4.74 14.20
CA SER A 268 30.30 5.34 14.04
C SER A 268 30.55 6.45 15.06
N LYS A 269 29.52 7.25 15.36
CA LYS A 269 29.55 8.26 16.43
C LYS A 269 29.85 7.62 17.78
N TYR A 270 29.09 6.60 18.20
CA TYR A 270 29.36 5.92 19.46
C TYR A 270 30.70 5.19 19.51
N LEU A 271 31.17 4.62 18.39
CA LEU A 271 32.50 4.02 18.31
C LEU A 271 33.61 5.08 18.41
N SER A 272 33.39 6.28 17.88
CA SER A 272 34.32 7.39 17.98
C SER A 272 34.46 7.92 19.41
N GLU A 273 33.33 8.07 20.11
CA GLU A 273 33.27 8.44 21.53
C GLU A 273 33.93 7.40 22.42
N ALA A 274 33.80 6.11 22.07
CA ALA A 274 34.50 5.01 22.74
C ALA A 274 35.99 4.87 22.33
N HIS A 275 36.55 5.84 21.60
CA HIS A 275 37.93 5.85 21.07
C HIS A 275 38.29 4.68 20.14
N GLN A 276 37.30 4.00 19.56
CA GLN A 276 37.48 2.88 18.62
C GLN A 276 37.51 3.36 17.16
N ILE A 277 38.35 4.35 16.87
CA ILE A 277 38.37 5.08 15.59
C ILE A 277 38.52 4.15 14.38
N ARG A 278 39.40 3.14 14.45
CA ARG A 278 39.61 2.17 13.35
C ARG A 278 38.34 1.39 13.01
N ARG A 279 37.55 1.02 14.02
CA ARG A 279 36.28 0.31 13.81
C ARG A 279 35.23 1.24 13.22
N ALA A 280 35.15 2.48 13.72
CA ALA A 280 34.25 3.51 13.21
C ALA A 280 34.52 3.83 11.73
N MET A 281 35.79 3.99 11.34
CA MET A 281 36.17 4.23 9.94
C MET A 281 35.74 3.05 9.07
N LYS A 282 36.01 1.81 9.51
CA LYS A 282 35.63 0.61 8.78
C LYS A 282 34.12 0.49 8.58
N THR A 283 33.31 0.82 9.59
CA THR A 283 31.84 0.75 9.48
C THR A 283 31.29 1.74 8.46
N ILE A 284 31.84 2.96 8.41
CA ILE A 284 31.44 3.96 7.42
C ILE A 284 31.89 3.53 6.01
N GLU A 285 33.13 3.07 5.87
CA GLU A 285 33.66 2.62 4.58
C GLU A 285 32.84 1.46 3.99
N THR A 286 32.38 0.52 4.82
CA THR A 286 31.51 -0.58 4.35
C THR A 286 30.15 -0.08 3.86
N ALA A 287 29.59 0.95 4.48
CA ALA A 287 28.32 1.54 4.03
C ALA A 287 28.52 2.40 2.77
N TRP A 288 29.62 3.15 2.72
CA TRP A 288 30.00 4.03 1.61
C TRP A 288 30.19 3.25 0.30
N LEU A 289 30.83 2.09 0.34
CA LEU A 289 31.00 1.22 -0.83
C LEU A 289 29.68 0.66 -1.38
N ALA A 290 28.62 0.61 -0.56
CA ALA A 290 27.30 0.15 -1.00
C ALA A 290 26.47 1.31 -1.56
N HIS A 291 26.35 2.40 -0.79
CA HIS A 291 25.58 3.59 -1.15
C HIS A 291 26.29 4.84 -0.60
N PRO A 292 27.05 5.58 -1.43
CA PRO A 292 27.61 6.87 -1.05
C PRO A 292 26.50 7.84 -0.62
N HIS A 293 26.69 8.51 0.52
CA HIS A 293 25.67 9.37 1.13
C HIS A 293 26.31 10.54 1.90
N PRO A 294 25.75 11.76 1.86
CA PRO A 294 26.34 12.93 2.53
C PRO A 294 26.59 12.71 4.03
N ASP A 295 25.63 12.15 4.77
CA ASP A 295 25.78 11.88 6.20
C ASP A 295 26.96 10.96 6.53
N LEU A 296 27.30 10.00 5.65
CA LEU A 296 28.48 9.13 5.84
C LEU A 296 29.77 9.92 5.66
N ALA A 297 29.83 10.82 4.68
CA ALA A 297 30.98 11.67 4.46
C ALA A 297 31.20 12.64 5.63
N GLU A 298 30.12 13.25 6.13
CA GLU A 298 30.17 14.15 7.28
C GLU A 298 30.64 13.42 8.55
N ALA A 299 30.08 12.24 8.82
CA ALA A 299 30.49 11.40 9.95
C ALA A 299 31.96 10.95 9.82
N TYR A 300 32.42 10.62 8.61
CA TYR A 300 33.82 10.22 8.39
C TYR A 300 34.78 11.39 8.59
N ALA A 301 34.42 12.60 8.14
CA ALA A 301 35.22 13.80 8.32
C ALA A 301 35.45 14.10 9.82
N HIS A 302 34.40 13.97 10.63
CA HIS A 302 34.39 14.33 12.06
C HIS A 302 34.68 13.16 13.01
N ILE A 303 35.08 12.00 12.47
CA ILE A 303 35.25 10.76 13.25
C ILE A 303 36.28 10.86 14.38
N LYS A 304 37.24 11.78 14.26
CA LYS A 304 38.24 12.07 15.28
C LYS A 304 38.09 13.53 15.69
N PRO A 305 37.52 13.79 16.89
CA PRO A 305 37.41 15.14 17.41
C PRO A 305 38.78 15.81 17.54
N GLY A 306 38.88 17.08 17.14
CA GLY A 306 40.10 17.90 17.30
C GLY A 306 41.05 17.91 16.10
N ASP A 307 40.74 17.23 15.00
CA ASP A 307 41.55 17.32 13.78
C ASP A 307 41.34 18.65 13.04
N SER A 308 42.41 19.20 12.46
CA SER A 308 42.34 20.42 11.64
C SER A 308 41.54 20.20 10.36
N ALA A 309 41.04 21.28 9.77
CA ALA A 309 40.24 21.22 8.53
C ALA A 309 41.03 20.56 7.37
N GLN A 310 42.33 20.80 7.26
CA GLN A 310 43.18 20.16 6.25
C GLN A 310 43.29 18.64 6.44
N VAL A 311 43.36 18.15 7.69
CA VAL A 311 43.39 16.71 7.98
C VAL A 311 42.04 16.07 7.67
N ARG A 312 40.92 16.77 7.95
CA ARG A 312 39.59 16.31 7.55
C ARG A 312 39.45 16.23 6.03
N LEU A 313 39.96 17.21 5.29
CA LEU A 313 39.98 17.19 3.83
C LEU A 313 40.72 15.96 3.28
N GLN A 314 41.97 15.72 3.70
CA GLN A 314 42.75 14.57 3.25
C GLN A 314 42.04 13.23 3.53
N ARG A 315 41.32 13.15 4.65
CA ARG A 315 40.53 11.98 5.01
C ARG A 315 39.33 11.80 4.08
N VAL A 316 38.57 12.86 3.80
CA VAL A 316 37.42 12.80 2.89
C VAL A 316 37.88 12.50 1.46
N GLU A 317 39.02 13.04 1.02
CA GLU A 317 39.65 12.68 -0.27
C GLU A 317 39.95 11.17 -0.34
N ALA A 318 40.49 10.59 0.74
CA ALA A 318 40.75 9.16 0.82
C ALA A 318 39.46 8.30 0.81
N LEU A 319 38.34 8.81 1.34
CA LEU A 319 37.03 8.17 1.25
C LEU A 319 36.45 8.25 -0.16
N ALA A 320 36.47 9.43 -0.77
CA ALA A 320 35.99 9.65 -2.12
C ALA A 320 36.77 8.82 -3.16
N ALA A 321 38.07 8.62 -2.95
CA ALA A 321 38.89 7.74 -3.80
C ALA A 321 38.43 6.27 -3.80
N LYS A 322 37.69 5.81 -2.77
CA LYS A 322 37.16 4.44 -2.71
C LYS A 322 35.89 4.24 -3.55
N ALA A 323 35.20 5.32 -3.92
CA ALA A 323 34.02 5.32 -4.78
C ALA A 323 34.19 6.40 -5.85
N SER A 324 35.16 6.19 -6.75
CA SER A 324 35.53 7.19 -7.75
C SER A 324 34.45 7.34 -8.81
N GLY A 325 34.04 8.58 -9.08
CA GLY A 325 33.05 8.92 -10.10
C GLY A 325 31.67 9.26 -9.57
N ASP A 326 31.40 9.03 -8.28
CA ASP A 326 30.13 9.41 -7.66
C ASP A 326 30.07 10.91 -7.35
N THR A 327 28.92 11.53 -7.65
CA THR A 327 28.63 12.94 -7.36
C THR A 327 28.78 13.25 -5.86
N GLU A 328 28.31 12.35 -5.00
CA GLU A 328 28.39 12.50 -3.54
C GLU A 328 29.83 12.58 -3.03
N GLY A 329 30.75 11.83 -3.65
CA GLY A 329 32.18 11.89 -3.31
C GLY A 329 32.78 13.24 -3.65
N ALA A 330 32.49 13.78 -4.83
CA ALA A 330 32.96 15.10 -5.25
C ALA A 330 32.37 16.22 -4.39
N VAL A 331 31.08 16.17 -4.09
CA VAL A 331 30.39 17.13 -3.20
C VAL A 331 30.98 17.10 -1.79
N ALA A 332 31.26 15.90 -1.25
CA ALA A 332 31.89 15.75 0.05
C ALA A 332 33.30 16.37 0.10
N VAL A 333 34.13 16.11 -0.91
CA VAL A 333 35.47 16.70 -1.02
C VAL A 333 35.38 18.22 -1.15
N ALA A 334 34.45 18.73 -1.97
CA ALA A 334 34.28 20.16 -2.14
C ALA A 334 33.88 20.87 -0.84
N ARG A 335 32.93 20.30 -0.06
CA ARG A 335 32.55 20.82 1.25
C ARG A 335 33.75 20.83 2.21
N ALA A 336 34.47 19.72 2.32
CA ALA A 336 35.65 19.64 3.19
C ALA A 336 36.79 20.59 2.77
N ALA A 337 36.91 20.88 1.47
CA ALA A 337 37.92 21.79 0.92
C ALA A 337 37.56 23.26 1.19
N ILE A 338 36.27 23.63 1.09
CA ILE A 338 35.76 24.94 1.51
C ILE A 338 36.03 25.16 3.00
N ASP A 339 35.74 24.17 3.86
CA ASP A 339 36.01 24.24 5.30
C ASP A 339 37.50 24.41 5.62
N ALA A 340 38.39 23.90 4.75
CA ALA A 340 39.84 24.04 4.86
C ALA A 340 40.39 25.33 4.21
N GLY A 341 39.55 26.11 3.52
CA GLY A 341 39.92 27.30 2.76
C GLY A 341 40.64 27.02 1.44
N ASP A 342 40.64 25.78 0.95
CA ASP A 342 41.27 25.39 -0.32
C ASP A 342 40.22 25.40 -1.46
N PHE A 343 39.89 26.60 -1.92
CA PHE A 343 38.89 26.81 -2.96
C PHE A 343 39.28 26.23 -4.33
N ASN A 344 40.58 26.13 -4.62
CA ASN A 344 41.06 25.54 -5.87
C ASN A 344 40.76 24.04 -5.93
N ARG A 345 40.99 23.32 -4.82
CA ARG A 345 40.59 21.92 -4.72
C ARG A 345 39.09 21.73 -4.74
N ALA A 346 38.34 22.59 -4.06
CA ALA A 346 36.88 22.53 -4.07
C ALA A 346 36.32 22.65 -5.50
N ARG A 347 36.81 23.65 -6.26
CA ARG A 347 36.45 23.85 -7.66
C ARG A 347 36.86 22.64 -8.51
N GLY A 348 38.09 22.17 -8.36
CA GLY A 348 38.61 21.01 -9.09
C GLY A 348 37.78 19.73 -8.91
N ALA A 349 37.27 19.48 -7.70
CA ALA A 349 36.41 18.34 -7.41
C ALA A 349 35.03 18.44 -8.10
N LEU A 350 34.47 19.66 -8.21
CA LEU A 350 33.15 19.89 -8.81
C LEU A 350 33.17 20.05 -10.34
N MET A 351 34.33 20.31 -10.94
CA MET A 351 34.48 20.53 -12.40
C MET A 351 33.73 19.50 -13.27
N PRO A 352 33.77 18.18 -12.99
CA PRO A 352 33.08 17.18 -13.84
C PRO A 352 31.55 17.32 -13.86
N PHE A 353 30.97 18.01 -12.87
CA PHE A 353 29.52 18.13 -12.69
C PHE A 353 29.00 19.53 -12.98
N VAL A 354 29.85 20.42 -13.52
CA VAL A 354 29.50 21.80 -13.84
C VAL A 354 28.59 21.91 -15.06
N ASP A 355 28.68 20.99 -16.03
CA ASP A 355 27.88 21.06 -17.27
C ASP A 355 26.40 20.79 -17.00
N ALA A 356 26.10 19.79 -16.18
CA ALA A 356 24.76 19.45 -15.70
C ALA A 356 24.72 19.44 -14.16
N PRO A 357 24.75 20.62 -13.50
CA PRO A 357 24.87 20.68 -12.06
C PRO A 357 23.56 20.28 -11.39
N THR A 358 23.68 19.56 -10.27
CA THR A 358 22.57 19.48 -9.31
C THR A 358 22.48 20.78 -8.50
N GLN A 359 21.36 20.99 -7.83
CA GLN A 359 21.14 22.17 -7.00
C GLN A 359 22.29 22.40 -5.99
N ARG A 360 22.73 21.36 -5.26
CA ARG A 360 23.85 21.45 -4.30
C ARG A 360 25.19 21.73 -4.95
N VAL A 361 25.48 21.19 -6.13
CA VAL A 361 26.73 21.50 -6.87
C VAL A 361 26.76 22.97 -7.27
N ALA A 362 25.66 23.50 -7.83
CA ALA A 362 25.56 24.90 -8.21
C ALA A 362 25.65 25.84 -6.99
N MET A 363 25.03 25.48 -5.87
CA MET A 363 25.13 26.25 -4.62
C MET A 363 26.54 26.24 -4.03
N LEU A 364 27.25 25.11 -4.08
CA LEU A 364 28.66 25.04 -3.67
C LEU A 364 29.56 25.91 -4.54
N MET A 365 29.34 25.91 -5.86
CA MET A 365 30.07 26.80 -6.78
C MET A 365 29.80 28.27 -6.48
N ALA A 366 28.55 28.64 -6.18
CA ALA A 366 28.21 30.00 -5.75
C ALA A 366 28.94 30.41 -4.46
N GLU A 367 29.02 29.50 -3.49
CA GLU A 367 29.73 29.72 -2.21
C GLU A 367 31.24 29.93 -2.44
N ILE A 368 31.86 29.13 -3.30
CA ILE A 368 33.29 29.27 -3.67
C ILE A 368 33.55 30.64 -4.31
N GLU A 369 32.75 31.06 -5.29
CA GLU A 369 32.95 32.35 -5.97
C GLU A 369 32.72 33.55 -5.03
N HIS A 370 31.75 33.43 -4.12
CA HIS A 370 31.48 34.46 -3.13
C HIS A 370 32.62 34.59 -2.10
N THR A 371 33.17 33.48 -1.62
CA THR A 371 34.18 33.45 -0.56
C THR A 371 35.58 33.78 -1.08
N GLU A 372 36.00 33.24 -2.23
CA GLU A 372 37.34 33.44 -2.78
C GLU A 372 37.50 34.83 -3.43
N ARG A 373 36.57 35.21 -4.32
CA ARG A 373 36.73 36.39 -5.18
C ARG A 373 35.93 37.59 -4.72
N LYS A 374 35.02 37.42 -3.74
CA LYS A 374 33.98 38.41 -3.38
C LYS A 374 33.16 38.86 -4.59
N ASP A 375 33.13 38.05 -5.65
CA ASP A 375 32.43 38.39 -6.88
C ASP A 375 30.96 38.02 -6.75
N SER A 376 30.17 39.03 -6.43
CA SER A 376 28.73 38.89 -6.25
C SER A 376 28.00 38.63 -7.58
N ARG A 377 28.62 38.87 -8.74
CA ARG A 377 28.00 38.63 -10.05
C ARG A 377 28.06 37.15 -10.40
N SER A 378 29.26 36.56 -10.35
CA SER A 378 29.46 35.12 -10.59
C SER A 378 28.70 34.26 -9.59
N ALA A 379 28.68 34.63 -8.30
CA ALA A 379 27.88 33.94 -7.30
C ALA A 379 26.38 33.97 -7.62
N ARG A 380 25.84 35.11 -8.10
CA ARG A 380 24.43 35.23 -8.51
C ARG A 380 24.11 34.41 -9.77
N ALA A 381 25.02 34.33 -10.72
CA ALA A 381 24.83 33.48 -11.90
C ALA A 381 24.69 32.00 -11.49
N TRP A 382 25.54 31.53 -10.57
CA TRP A 382 25.45 30.17 -10.03
C TRP A 382 24.19 29.89 -9.22
N THR A 383 23.72 30.86 -8.40
CA THR A 383 22.45 30.68 -7.68
C THR A 383 21.25 30.61 -8.63
N LEU A 384 21.23 31.41 -9.70
CA LEU A 384 20.19 31.31 -10.75
C LEU A 384 20.24 29.95 -11.45
N ARG A 385 21.43 29.42 -11.71
CA ARG A 385 21.61 28.08 -12.27
C ARG A 385 21.10 27.00 -11.30
N ALA A 386 21.31 27.16 -10.00
CA ALA A 386 20.82 26.23 -8.98
C ALA A 386 19.29 26.13 -8.93
N VAL A 387 18.56 27.22 -9.22
CA VAL A 387 17.09 27.22 -9.27
C VAL A 387 16.55 26.38 -10.43
N ARG A 388 17.29 26.35 -11.55
CA ARG A 388 16.93 25.59 -12.77
C ARG A 388 17.52 24.18 -12.79
N ALA A 389 18.44 23.88 -11.87
CA ALA A 389 19.16 22.62 -11.78
C ALA A 389 18.24 21.47 -11.34
N LEU A 390 18.70 20.24 -11.61
CA LEU A 390 18.03 19.04 -11.11
C LEU A 390 18.12 19.01 -9.57
N ARG A 391 17.04 18.61 -8.90
CA ARG A 391 17.03 18.44 -7.45
C ARG A 391 18.02 17.35 -7.03
N ASP A 392 18.65 17.54 -5.89
CA ASP A 392 19.50 16.51 -5.30
C ASP A 392 18.67 15.29 -4.85
N PRO A 393 19.30 14.12 -4.73
CA PRO A 393 18.72 12.99 -4.04
C PRO A 393 18.30 13.36 -2.62
N VAL A 394 17.12 12.91 -2.20
CA VAL A 394 16.57 13.11 -0.85
C VAL A 394 15.94 11.78 -0.40
N TRP A 395 15.68 11.60 0.90
CA TRP A 395 14.91 10.46 1.36
C TRP A 395 13.46 10.56 0.88
N THR A 396 13.05 9.61 0.04
CA THR A 396 11.71 9.57 -0.53
C THR A 396 11.03 8.23 -0.24
N ALA A 397 9.75 8.28 0.09
CA ALA A 397 8.90 7.10 0.30
C ALA A 397 7.44 7.44 -0.04
N ASP A 398 6.81 6.63 -0.90
CA ASP A 398 5.35 6.69 -1.17
C ASP A 398 4.81 8.11 -1.47
N GLY A 399 5.58 8.92 -2.21
CA GLY A 399 5.24 10.31 -2.54
C GLY A 399 5.57 11.35 -1.47
N CYS A 400 6.06 10.93 -0.30
CA CYS A 400 6.61 11.81 0.73
C CYS A 400 8.11 12.01 0.54
N VAL A 401 8.56 13.26 0.70
CA VAL A 401 9.97 13.66 0.72
C VAL A 401 10.32 14.07 2.15
N SER A 402 11.48 13.64 2.65
CA SER A 402 11.99 13.97 3.99
C SER A 402 13.48 14.23 3.92
N ASP A 403 13.96 15.29 4.56
CA ASP A 403 15.40 15.59 4.61
C ASP A 403 16.15 14.58 5.49
N ARG A 404 15.47 14.05 6.50
CA ARG A 404 16.02 13.04 7.43
C ARG A 404 15.44 11.67 7.13
N TRP A 405 16.25 10.64 7.32
CA TRP A 405 15.77 9.27 7.24
C TRP A 405 14.67 9.00 8.28
N ARG A 406 13.63 8.27 7.86
CA ARG A 406 12.57 7.79 8.75
C ARG A 406 12.40 6.28 8.58
N PRO A 407 12.12 5.54 9.67
CA PRO A 407 12.00 4.08 9.62
C PRO A 407 10.70 3.60 8.95
N VAL A 408 9.63 4.40 9.01
CA VAL A 408 8.28 4.06 8.55
C VAL A 408 7.74 5.15 7.64
N SER A 409 7.09 4.74 6.54
CA SER A 409 6.34 5.65 5.68
C SER A 409 5.08 6.17 6.39
N PRO A 410 4.86 7.51 6.45
CA PRO A 410 3.66 8.07 7.07
C PRO A 410 2.38 7.73 6.29
N VAL A 411 2.47 7.42 4.99
CA VAL A 411 1.31 7.14 4.15
C VAL A 411 0.90 5.66 4.26
N THR A 412 1.87 4.76 4.08
CA THR A 412 1.57 3.32 3.98
C THR A 412 1.82 2.55 5.27
N GLY A 413 2.53 3.13 6.24
CA GLY A 413 2.97 2.43 7.45
C GLY A 413 4.01 1.34 7.18
N ARG A 414 4.58 1.27 5.96
CA ARG A 414 5.59 0.28 5.58
C ARG A 414 6.96 0.61 6.16
N LEU A 415 7.64 -0.40 6.71
CA LEU A 415 9.03 -0.32 7.16
C LEU A 415 10.02 -0.28 5.99
N ASP A 416 11.17 0.37 6.19
CA ASP A 416 12.28 0.45 5.22
C ASP A 416 11.79 0.96 3.84
N ALA A 417 10.82 1.87 3.85
CA ALA A 417 10.23 2.45 2.64
C ALA A 417 11.07 3.60 2.09
N PHE A 418 11.74 4.36 2.96
CA PHE A 418 12.56 5.51 2.59
C PHE A 418 13.83 5.08 1.86
N GLN A 419 13.93 5.53 0.61
CA GLN A 419 15.09 5.31 -0.26
C GLN A 419 15.70 6.65 -0.62
N TRP A 420 17.03 6.67 -0.74
CA TRP A 420 17.78 7.83 -1.19
C TRP A 420 17.70 7.89 -2.71
N THR A 421 16.86 8.78 -3.24
CA THR A 421 16.65 8.89 -4.69
C THR A 421 16.33 10.33 -5.07
N THR A 422 16.61 10.69 -6.31
CA THR A 422 16.19 12.00 -6.85
C THR A 422 14.66 12.01 -6.91
N PRO A 423 13.99 12.90 -6.16
CA PRO A 423 12.54 12.94 -6.18
C PRO A 423 12.07 13.19 -7.62
N LEU A 424 11.23 12.29 -8.13
CA LEU A 424 10.43 12.52 -9.32
C LEU A 424 9.43 13.61 -8.96
N ALA A 425 9.85 14.87 -9.04
CA ALA A 425 8.91 15.97 -8.98
C ALA A 425 7.88 15.73 -10.10
N GLU A 426 6.59 15.79 -9.74
CA GLU A 426 5.52 16.04 -10.69
C GLU A 426 6.00 17.12 -11.67
N LEU A 427 5.82 16.85 -12.97
CA LEU A 427 6.01 17.84 -14.02
C LEU A 427 5.54 19.20 -13.50
N PRO A 428 6.34 20.27 -13.58
CA PRO A 428 5.86 21.59 -13.17
C PRO A 428 4.58 21.85 -13.96
N THR A 429 3.45 21.91 -13.24
CA THR A 429 2.15 22.22 -13.81
C THR A 429 2.27 23.57 -14.51
N ASN A 430 2.32 23.50 -15.84
CA ASN A 430 2.07 24.54 -16.82
C ASN A 430 2.44 25.99 -16.41
N LYS A 431 3.64 26.41 -16.87
CA LYS A 431 4.23 27.77 -16.96
C LYS A 431 5.59 27.92 -16.26
N ALA A 432 6.53 27.03 -16.55
CA ALA A 432 7.91 27.51 -16.70
C ALA A 432 7.99 28.16 -18.08
N VAL A 433 7.84 29.48 -18.12
CA VAL A 433 8.19 30.25 -19.32
C VAL A 433 9.67 29.95 -19.58
N VAL A 434 9.94 29.23 -20.67
CA VAL A 434 11.26 29.13 -21.26
C VAL A 434 11.58 30.53 -21.78
N LEU A 435 12.18 31.37 -20.93
CA LEU A 435 12.98 32.48 -21.41
C LEU A 435 14.33 31.88 -21.79
N GLU A 436 14.56 31.82 -23.10
CA GLU A 436 15.82 31.41 -23.72
C GLU A 436 17.00 32.03 -22.97
N SER A 437 17.97 31.17 -22.66
CA SER A 437 19.18 31.47 -21.90
C SER A 437 20.16 32.40 -22.61
N ASP A 438 19.93 32.74 -23.88
CA ASP A 438 20.93 33.42 -24.71
C ASP A 438 20.79 34.95 -24.70
N LEU A 439 19.70 35.51 -24.16
CA LEU A 439 19.44 36.96 -24.20
C LEU A 439 19.82 37.72 -22.90
N PHE A 440 20.16 37.00 -21.82
CA PHE A 440 20.45 37.61 -20.53
C PHE A 440 21.95 37.74 -20.19
N ASP A 441 22.83 37.02 -20.90
CA ASP A 441 24.28 37.15 -20.71
C ASP A 441 24.86 38.42 -21.41
N GLU A 442 24.21 38.94 -22.45
CA GLU A 442 24.66 40.18 -23.13
C GLU A 442 24.18 41.48 -22.44
N THR A 443 23.06 41.45 -21.70
CA THR A 443 22.40 42.70 -21.24
C THR A 443 22.85 43.20 -19.87
N LEU A 444 23.82 42.54 -19.23
CA LEU A 444 24.40 42.99 -17.94
C LEU A 444 25.88 43.39 -18.02
N ILE A 445 26.48 43.42 -19.22
CA ILE A 445 27.87 43.86 -19.43
C ILE A 445 27.99 45.38 -19.56
N GLU A 446 26.92 46.13 -19.87
CA GLU A 446 26.99 47.60 -19.86
C GLU A 446 26.75 48.18 -18.46
N SER A 447 27.85 48.36 -17.74
CA SER A 447 27.93 49.47 -16.77
C SER A 447 27.99 50.76 -17.58
N PRO A 448 27.16 51.80 -17.34
CA PRO A 448 27.30 53.06 -18.05
C PRO A 448 28.65 53.68 -17.69
N THR A 449 29.55 53.73 -18.65
CA THR A 449 30.73 54.59 -18.63
C THR A 449 30.22 56.02 -18.86
N GLU A 450 30.10 56.81 -17.80
CA GLU A 450 29.97 58.26 -17.94
C GLU A 450 31.35 58.86 -18.26
N GLU A 451 31.64 59.00 -19.56
CA GLU A 451 32.59 59.98 -20.06
C GLU A 451 31.83 61.24 -20.53
N VAL A 452 31.90 62.25 -19.66
CA VAL A 452 32.09 63.68 -19.92
C VAL A 452 31.81 64.21 -21.33
N THR A 453 30.83 65.12 -21.41
CA THR A 453 30.90 66.29 -22.31
C THR A 453 30.61 67.58 -21.54
N GLU A 454 31.63 68.43 -21.44
CA GLU A 454 31.51 69.89 -21.21
C GLU A 454 30.66 70.52 -22.34
N GLY A 455 29.87 71.57 -22.17
CA GLY A 455 29.56 72.45 -21.05
C GLY A 455 28.67 73.61 -21.56
N VAL A 456 28.01 74.35 -20.66
CA VAL A 456 27.81 75.82 -20.70
C VAL A 456 27.44 76.29 -19.29
N THR A 457 28.35 77.07 -18.72
CA THR A 457 28.31 78.16 -17.74
C THR A 457 26.96 78.62 -17.13
N SER A 458 26.87 78.61 -15.79
CA SER A 458 26.66 79.83 -14.97
C SER A 458 26.89 79.57 -13.47
N GLU A 459 27.53 80.55 -12.84
CA GLU A 459 28.21 80.64 -11.53
C GLU A 459 27.23 80.82 -10.31
N PRO A 460 27.67 81.10 -9.06
CA PRO A 460 27.67 80.14 -7.95
C PRO A 460 26.84 80.58 -6.71
N ALA A 461 26.57 79.66 -5.79
CA ALA A 461 26.39 79.99 -4.36
C ALA A 461 26.45 78.73 -3.47
N THR A 462 27.57 78.54 -2.78
CA THR A 462 27.60 77.95 -1.41
C THR A 462 27.03 79.00 -0.43
N PRO A 463 26.56 78.66 0.80
CA PRO A 463 27.11 77.67 1.74
C PRO A 463 25.96 76.79 2.34
N GLU A 464 26.03 75.96 3.37
CA GLU A 464 26.91 75.81 4.52
C GLU A 464 26.59 74.48 5.25
N VAL A 465 27.56 74.06 6.03
CA VAL A 465 27.63 72.94 6.96
C VAL A 465 26.55 72.97 8.05
N SER A 466 26.00 71.83 8.47
CA SER A 466 25.93 71.50 9.90
C SER A 466 25.61 70.04 10.20
N LYS A 467 26.42 69.48 11.09
CA LYS A 467 26.39 68.15 11.68
C LYS A 467 25.92 68.30 13.12
N ALA A 468 24.92 67.52 13.58
CA ALA A 468 24.81 67.15 14.99
C ALA A 468 23.81 65.99 15.19
N GLU A 469 24.32 64.94 15.82
CA GLU A 469 23.62 63.79 16.41
C GLU A 469 23.27 64.14 17.89
N PRO A 470 22.83 63.20 18.76
CA PRO A 470 21.47 62.76 19.07
C PRO A 470 20.95 63.20 20.47
N SER A 471 19.67 62.96 20.77
CA SER A 471 19.22 62.73 22.16
C SER A 471 17.91 61.93 22.26
N LYS A 472 17.93 60.94 23.15
CA LYS A 472 16.82 60.19 23.79
C LYS A 472 16.72 60.71 25.25
N PRO A 473 15.83 60.22 26.15
CA PRO A 473 14.48 59.63 26.04
C PRO A 473 13.48 60.28 27.06
N GLU A 474 12.36 59.58 27.33
CA GLU A 474 11.49 59.65 28.54
C GLU A 474 10.40 60.74 28.60
N THR A 475 9.21 60.58 29.20
CA THR A 475 8.32 59.49 29.67
C THR A 475 6.99 60.20 30.04
N SER A 476 5.90 59.44 30.12
CA SER A 476 4.74 59.65 31.01
C SER A 476 3.51 60.40 30.48
N GLY A 477 2.34 59.80 30.73
CA GLY A 477 1.18 60.58 31.18
C GLY A 477 -0.16 60.32 30.48
N THR A 478 -0.81 59.21 30.85
CA THR A 478 -2.27 58.92 30.87
C THR A 478 -3.11 60.01 31.59
N PRO A 479 -4.45 59.88 31.86
CA PRO A 479 -5.59 59.09 31.33
C PRO A 479 -6.93 59.91 31.23
N VAL A 480 -8.07 59.33 30.78
CA VAL A 480 -9.49 59.57 31.25
C VAL A 480 -10.37 58.41 30.70
N GLU A 481 -10.81 57.41 31.48
CA GLU A 481 -12.09 57.28 32.24
C GLU A 481 -13.30 56.83 31.36
N VAL A 482 -13.67 55.54 31.31
CA VAL A 482 -14.54 54.72 32.21
C VAL A 482 -16.03 55.12 32.21
N VAL A 483 -16.89 54.25 31.66
CA VAL A 483 -18.19 53.89 32.27
C VAL A 483 -18.37 52.37 32.13
N MET A 484 -18.79 51.77 33.23
CA MET A 484 -18.82 50.35 33.57
C MET A 484 -20.28 49.98 33.89
N GLU A 485 -20.79 48.82 33.45
CA GLU A 485 -21.89 48.15 34.15
C GLU A 485 -21.79 46.60 34.02
N SER A 486 -21.32 46.01 35.13
CA SER A 486 -21.62 44.71 35.78
C SER A 486 -21.85 43.37 35.02
N LYS A 487 -20.80 42.53 35.12
CA LYS A 487 -20.64 41.07 35.43
C LYS A 487 -21.80 40.37 36.23
N PRO A 488 -22.06 39.03 36.09
CA PRO A 488 -21.29 37.89 36.70
C PRO A 488 -20.93 36.75 35.71
N ALA A 489 -19.65 36.38 35.55
CA ALA A 489 -18.83 35.48 36.40
C ALA A 489 -18.87 34.00 35.94
N ALA A 490 -17.85 33.60 35.16
CA ALA A 490 -17.32 32.23 35.10
C ALA A 490 -15.87 32.25 34.54
N GLU A 491 -14.97 31.60 35.28
CA GLU A 491 -13.61 31.10 34.98
C GLU A 491 -12.70 31.71 33.90
N ALA A 492 -11.49 32.07 34.33
CA ALA A 492 -10.36 32.46 33.49
C ALA A 492 -9.69 31.24 32.80
N PRO A 493 -9.16 31.40 31.58
CA PRO A 493 -8.56 30.33 30.80
C PRO A 493 -7.07 30.16 31.15
N VAL A 494 -6.66 28.90 31.32
CA VAL A 494 -5.24 28.52 31.36
C VAL A 494 -4.73 28.42 29.92
N VAL A 495 -3.75 29.26 29.59
CA VAL A 495 -2.95 29.15 28.37
C VAL A 495 -1.80 28.17 28.64
N GLY A 496 -1.74 27.10 27.85
CA GLY A 496 -0.55 26.30 27.62
C GLY A 496 -0.43 26.03 26.12
N PRO A 497 0.76 26.18 25.50
CA PRO A 497 0.94 25.86 24.09
C PRO A 497 1.13 24.35 23.96
N THR A 498 0.16 23.67 23.38
CA THR A 498 0.38 22.33 22.84
C THR A 498 0.37 22.47 21.33
N GLU A 499 1.56 22.49 20.74
CA GLU A 499 1.74 22.12 19.35
C GLU A 499 1.20 20.69 19.21
N SER A 500 -0.06 20.58 18.79
CA SER A 500 -0.61 19.30 18.37
C SER A 500 0.11 18.90 17.09
N SER A 501 1.00 17.91 17.21
CA SER A 501 1.45 17.14 16.06
C SER A 501 0.25 16.77 15.19
N PRO A 502 0.25 17.05 13.88
CA PRO A 502 -0.86 16.66 13.02
C PRO A 502 -0.96 15.12 12.99
N PRO A 503 -2.16 14.54 12.78
CA PRO A 503 -2.31 13.09 12.66
C PRO A 503 -1.45 12.59 11.49
N LEU A 504 -0.55 11.64 11.80
CA LEU A 504 0.53 11.17 10.92
C LEU A 504 0.08 10.29 9.74
N PHE A 505 -1.23 10.25 9.43
CA PHE A 505 -1.76 9.64 8.21
C PHE A 505 -2.38 10.75 7.36
N HIS A 506 -1.55 11.45 6.58
CA HIS A 506 -2.08 12.39 5.60
C HIS A 506 -2.84 11.63 4.51
N ARG A 507 -4.13 11.95 4.44
CA ARG A 507 -5.06 11.91 3.31
C ARG A 507 -4.45 11.36 2.01
N PRO A 508 -4.76 10.13 1.57
CA PRO A 508 -4.71 9.86 0.14
C PRO A 508 -5.66 10.86 -0.54
N GLN A 509 -5.24 11.46 -1.66
CA GLN A 509 -6.17 12.12 -2.59
C GLN A 509 -7.42 11.25 -2.71
N ARG A 510 -8.61 11.86 -2.82
CA ARG A 510 -9.89 11.16 -3.06
C ARG A 510 -9.78 10.34 -4.37
N SER A 511 -9.13 9.19 -4.27
CA SER A 511 -9.08 8.14 -5.26
C SER A 511 -10.29 7.28 -5.03
N ALA A 512 -10.98 6.92 -6.11
CA ALA A 512 -12.16 6.07 -6.06
C ALA A 512 -11.86 4.80 -5.24
N ALA A 513 -12.79 4.46 -4.35
CA ALA A 513 -12.59 3.52 -3.24
C ALA A 513 -12.07 2.15 -3.70
N ALA A 514 -10.86 1.77 -3.28
CA ALA A 514 -10.35 0.41 -3.49
C ALA A 514 -11.18 -0.60 -2.66
N PRO A 515 -11.82 -1.61 -3.28
CA PRO A 515 -12.61 -2.60 -2.57
C PRO A 515 -11.72 -3.49 -1.68
N VAL A 516 -12.31 -4.12 -0.63
CA VAL A 516 -11.59 -5.00 0.32
C VAL A 516 -10.88 -6.16 -0.38
N ILE A 517 -11.36 -6.52 -1.58
CA ILE A 517 -10.64 -7.34 -2.55
C ILE A 517 -10.56 -6.48 -3.82
N PRO A 518 -9.41 -5.84 -4.14
CA PRO A 518 -9.21 -5.29 -5.47
C PRO A 518 -9.32 -6.45 -6.46
N ILE A 519 -10.15 -6.31 -7.49
CA ILE A 519 -10.12 -7.23 -8.62
C ILE A 519 -8.80 -6.94 -9.34
N VAL A 520 -7.76 -7.69 -8.98
CA VAL A 520 -6.45 -7.60 -9.62
C VAL A 520 -6.63 -8.09 -11.06
N ARG A 521 -6.46 -7.20 -12.04
CA ARG A 521 -6.32 -7.60 -13.44
C ARG A 521 -5.08 -8.49 -13.55
N ALA A 522 -5.20 -9.61 -14.26
CA ALA A 522 -4.04 -10.47 -14.53
C ALA A 522 -2.98 -9.66 -15.31
N PRO A 523 -1.68 -9.84 -15.06
CA PRO A 523 -0.61 -9.01 -15.62
C PRO A 523 -0.37 -9.10 -17.16
N ASP A 524 -1.27 -9.72 -17.94
CA ASP A 524 -1.16 -9.84 -19.40
C ASP A 524 -2.54 -9.62 -20.07
N ASP A 525 -3.02 -8.38 -20.06
CA ASP A 525 -4.18 -7.95 -20.84
C ASP A 525 -3.79 -6.67 -21.60
N PRO A 526 -3.68 -6.70 -22.95
CA PRO A 526 -3.31 -5.51 -23.71
C PRO A 526 -4.49 -4.53 -23.70
N GLY A 527 -4.31 -3.41 -23.00
CA GLY A 527 -5.31 -2.35 -22.91
C GLY A 527 -5.61 -1.74 -24.28
N ILE A 528 -6.89 -1.42 -24.50
CA ILE A 528 -7.31 -0.45 -25.49
C ILE A 528 -7.29 0.89 -24.74
N ASP A 529 -6.47 1.83 -25.18
CA ASP A 529 -6.36 3.16 -24.57
C ASP A 529 -7.66 3.94 -24.76
N GLU A 530 -8.16 4.55 -23.69
CA GLU A 530 -9.42 5.32 -23.66
C GLU A 530 -9.35 6.68 -24.39
N ASP A 531 -8.31 6.92 -25.22
CA ASP A 531 -8.09 8.19 -25.91
C ASP A 531 -8.67 8.27 -27.34
N GLU A 532 -9.33 7.21 -27.84
CA GLU A 532 -9.95 7.20 -29.18
C GLU A 532 -11.46 7.50 -29.19
N ALA A 533 -11.96 8.24 -28.19
CA ALA A 533 -13.34 8.69 -28.12
C ALA A 533 -13.50 10.20 -28.41
N ALA A 534 -12.79 10.75 -29.40
CA ALA A 534 -13.17 12.03 -30.04
C ALA A 534 -12.42 12.23 -31.36
N THR A 535 -13.16 12.69 -32.39
CA THR A 535 -12.75 12.97 -33.80
C THR A 535 -12.67 11.72 -34.68
N GLY A 536 -13.26 11.62 -35.88
CA GLY A 536 -13.93 12.58 -36.74
C GLY A 536 -13.52 12.32 -38.20
N ASP A 537 -14.35 11.58 -38.93
CA ASP A 537 -14.57 11.63 -40.40
C ASP A 537 -13.46 11.19 -41.40
N PHE A 538 -13.94 10.69 -42.55
CA PHE A 538 -13.25 10.25 -43.80
C PHE A 538 -12.49 8.89 -43.78
N ASP A 539 -12.58 7.99 -44.76
CA ASP A 539 -13.27 8.01 -46.06
C ASP A 539 -13.39 6.57 -46.61
N ASP A 540 -14.41 6.39 -47.45
CA ASP A 540 -14.80 5.16 -48.14
C ASP A 540 -13.91 4.94 -49.39
N LYS A 541 -13.28 3.76 -49.53
CA LYS A 541 -12.72 3.27 -50.83
C LYS A 541 -12.50 1.74 -50.85
N ALA A 542 -13.45 1.05 -51.48
CA ALA A 542 -13.36 -0.09 -52.42
C ALA A 542 -11.92 -0.55 -52.84
N ASN A 543 -11.54 -1.82 -53.07
CA ASN A 543 -12.16 -3.16 -53.20
C ASN A 543 -10.96 -4.20 -53.33
N PRO A 544 -11.07 -5.47 -53.82
CA PRO A 544 -10.92 -6.71 -53.03
C PRO A 544 -9.84 -7.73 -53.51
N ALA A 545 -9.87 -8.94 -52.91
CA ALA A 545 -9.20 -10.22 -53.25
C ALA A 545 -7.77 -10.41 -52.67
N ALA A 546 -7.30 -11.57 -52.19
CA ALA A 546 -7.71 -12.96 -52.36
C ALA A 546 -7.09 -13.88 -51.28
N SER A 547 -7.67 -15.08 -51.17
CA SER A 547 -7.03 -16.37 -50.84
C SER A 547 -6.99 -16.89 -49.39
N GLN A 548 -7.60 -18.08 -49.27
CA GLN A 548 -7.62 -19.03 -48.17
C GLN A 548 -6.25 -19.69 -47.93
N ALA A 549 -5.95 -19.98 -46.67
CA ALA A 549 -5.43 -21.26 -46.15
C ALA A 549 -5.34 -21.09 -44.61
N GLY A 550 -6.00 -21.84 -43.73
CA GLY A 550 -6.14 -23.28 -43.71
C GLY A 550 -5.02 -23.89 -42.86
N ASN A 551 -5.17 -23.96 -41.54
CA ASN A 551 -4.71 -25.12 -40.77
C ASN A 551 -5.23 -25.18 -39.33
N TRP A 552 -6.25 -26.01 -39.16
CA TRP A 552 -6.61 -26.68 -37.92
C TRP A 552 -5.72 -27.92 -37.73
N ARG A 553 -4.98 -28.01 -36.62
CA ARG A 553 -4.58 -29.25 -35.92
C ARG A 553 -4.33 -28.86 -34.46
N GLY A 554 -4.80 -29.55 -33.43
CA GLY A 554 -5.35 -30.90 -33.32
C GLY A 554 -4.95 -31.42 -31.94
N TYR A 555 -5.91 -31.47 -31.03
CA TYR A 555 -5.84 -32.11 -29.71
C TYR A 555 -5.48 -33.61 -29.84
N ARG A 556 -4.62 -34.14 -28.96
CA ARG A 556 -4.83 -35.46 -28.30
C ARG A 556 -3.88 -35.68 -27.10
N PRO A 557 -4.38 -36.23 -25.97
CA PRO A 557 -3.57 -36.61 -24.82
C PRO A 557 -3.05 -38.05 -24.95
N ARG A 558 -1.97 -38.39 -24.25
CA ARG A 558 -1.53 -39.77 -24.02
C ARG A 558 -1.69 -40.14 -22.54
N ARG A 559 -2.47 -41.18 -22.30
CA ARG A 559 -2.48 -42.02 -21.10
C ARG A 559 -1.72 -43.30 -21.47
N ASP A 560 -0.90 -43.79 -20.55
CA ASP A 560 -0.79 -45.20 -20.12
C ASP A 560 0.50 -45.41 -19.33
N ASN A 561 0.39 -45.41 -18.00
CA ASN A 561 0.60 -46.60 -17.16
C ASN A 561 -0.04 -46.37 -15.79
#